data_AF-A0A3F2V086-F1
#
_entry.id   AF-A0A3F2V086-F1
#
_cell.length_a   1.000
_cell.length_b   1.000
_cell.length_c   1.000
_cell.angle_alpha   90.00
_cell.angle_beta   90.00
_cell.angle_gamma   90.00
#
_symmetry.space_group_name_H-M   'P 1'
#
loop_
_entity.id
_entity.type
_entity.pdbx_description
1 polymer ?
#
loop_
_entity_poly.entity_id
_entity_poly.type
_entity_poly.pdbx_seq_one_letter_code
_entity_poly.pdbx_strand_id
1 'polypeptide(L)'
;MSHRQLTASQRYQISALLGLDFSHQKMADIIGVSRSTISRELLRNHLSRRYNPDLAQGATDDRRMFSRKARVITLEIENLIIFFLKFGYSPVMICHILRHSHNIDIAFQTIYNHIETDRIHGGELYKLLPFKGRARRSEYHYRPWNTVLLQGNISTNAPYLPTVVAGLGP
;
A
#
# COMPACT_ATOMS: atom_id res chain seq x y z
N MET A 1 4.62 1.96 16.57
CA MET A 1 5.84 1.69 15.78
C MET A 1 5.54 1.84 14.30
N SER A 2 6.29 2.67 13.57
CA SER A 2 6.19 2.72 12.10
C SER A 2 6.98 1.55 11.51
N HIS A 3 6.30 0.62 10.83
CA HIS A 3 6.93 -0.54 10.22
C HIS A 3 7.55 -0.16 8.87
N ARG A 4 8.80 0.32 8.89
CA ARG A 4 9.54 0.67 7.68
C ARG A 4 10.29 -0.54 7.13
N GLN A 5 10.01 -0.90 5.88
CA GLN A 5 10.77 -1.93 5.16
C GLN A 5 12.09 -1.34 4.64
N LEU A 6 13.14 -2.15 4.57
CA LEU A 6 14.39 -1.74 3.96
C LEU A 6 14.20 -1.56 2.45
N THR A 7 14.72 -0.44 1.95
CA THR A 7 14.80 -0.15 0.51
C THR A 7 15.95 -0.92 -0.14
N ALA A 8 15.94 -1.05 -1.47
CA ALA A 8 17.04 -1.67 -2.22
C ALA A 8 18.37 -0.96 -1.93
N SER A 9 18.40 0.37 -1.94
CA SER A 9 19.58 1.18 -1.61
C SER A 9 20.15 0.86 -0.21
N GLN A 10 19.29 0.70 0.79
CA GLN A 10 19.72 0.31 2.13
C GLN A 10 20.29 -1.12 2.16
N ARG A 11 19.77 -2.05 1.35
CA ARG A 11 20.37 -3.39 1.22
C ARG A 11 21.76 -3.34 0.60
N TYR A 12 21.98 -2.52 -0.42
CA TYR A 12 23.33 -2.32 -0.97
C TYR A 12 24.30 -1.75 0.08
N GLN A 13 23.85 -0.78 0.90
CA GLN A 13 24.64 -0.26 2.01
C GLN A 13 25.00 -1.36 3.03
N ILE A 14 24.05 -2.24 3.38
CA ILE A 14 24.31 -3.39 4.26
C ILE A 14 25.39 -4.30 3.67
N SER A 15 25.31 -4.62 2.38
CA SER A 15 26.32 -5.45 1.70
C SER A 15 27.71 -4.83 1.74
N ALA A 16 27.83 -3.54 1.44
CA ALA A 16 29.09 -2.82 1.48
C ALA A 16 29.68 -2.79 2.91
N LEU A 17 28.87 -2.53 3.92
CA LEU A 17 29.32 -2.47 5.32
C LEU A 17 29.69 -3.84 5.89
N LEU A 18 29.02 -4.91 5.45
CA LEU A 18 29.41 -6.28 5.78
C LEU A 18 30.78 -6.64 5.19
N GLY A 19 31.08 -6.17 3.97
CA GLY A 19 32.39 -6.36 3.36
C GLY A 19 33.54 -5.65 4.11
N LEU A 20 33.21 -4.72 4.99
CA LEU A 20 34.15 -4.00 5.85
C LEU A 20 34.12 -4.47 7.32
N ASP A 21 33.45 -5.61 7.61
CA ASP A 21 33.34 -6.23 8.94
C ASP A 21 32.74 -5.30 10.03
N PHE A 22 31.84 -4.40 9.64
CA PHE A 22 31.16 -3.52 10.61
C PHE A 22 30.16 -4.31 11.47
N SER A 23 30.06 -3.94 12.76
CA SER A 23 29.08 -4.53 13.67
C SER A 23 27.64 -4.14 13.29
N HIS A 24 26.67 -4.99 13.64
CA HIS A 24 25.24 -4.71 13.38
C HIS A 24 24.77 -3.37 13.97
N GLN A 25 25.35 -2.95 15.10
CA GLN A 25 25.03 -1.66 15.72
C GLN A 25 25.53 -0.51 14.84
N LYS A 26 26.80 -0.56 14.42
CA LYS A 26 27.41 0.49 13.61
C LYS A 26 26.73 0.61 12.23
N MET A 27 26.32 -0.51 11.64
CA MET A 27 25.55 -0.50 10.40
C MET A 27 24.18 0.16 10.57
N ALA A 28 23.49 -0.13 11.66
CA ALA A 28 22.19 0.46 11.98
C ALA A 28 22.30 1.99 12.14
N ASP A 29 23.33 2.46 12.83
CA ASP A 29 23.58 3.89 13.04
C ASP A 29 23.88 4.62 11.71
N ILE A 30 24.69 4.02 10.82
CA ILE A 30 25.02 4.59 9.50
C ILE A 30 23.79 4.67 8.58
N ILE A 31 22.98 3.60 8.54
CA ILE A 31 21.83 3.48 7.63
C ILE A 31 20.60 4.25 8.18
N GLY A 32 20.59 4.58 9.47
CA GLY A 32 19.47 5.23 10.14
C GLY A 32 18.30 4.27 10.40
N VAL A 33 18.59 3.03 10.77
CA VAL A 33 17.59 2.00 11.13
C VAL A 33 17.92 1.39 12.49
N SER A 34 16.99 0.61 13.05
CA SER A 34 17.28 -0.09 14.30
C SER A 34 18.24 -1.28 14.09
N ARG A 35 19.07 -1.59 15.09
CA ARG A 35 19.88 -2.84 15.11
C ARG A 35 19.03 -4.08 14.84
N SER A 36 17.83 -4.13 15.39
CA SER A 36 16.89 -5.24 15.18
C SER A 36 16.36 -5.32 13.74
N THR A 37 16.39 -4.23 12.98
CA THR A 37 16.07 -4.25 11.53
C THR A 37 17.19 -4.95 10.77
N ILE A 38 18.45 -4.59 11.01
CA ILE A 38 19.62 -5.23 10.38
C ILE A 38 19.67 -6.72 10.73
N SER A 39 19.53 -7.06 12.01
CA SER A 39 19.55 -8.45 12.46
C SER A 39 18.46 -9.30 11.80
N ARG A 40 17.22 -8.78 11.71
CA ARG A 40 16.12 -9.51 11.04
C ARG A 40 16.32 -9.63 9.53
N GLU A 41 16.88 -8.60 8.88
CA GLU A 41 17.20 -8.64 7.45
C GLU A 41 18.21 -9.76 7.17
N LEU A 42 19.33 -9.78 7.90
CA LEU A 42 20.36 -10.80 7.72
C LEU A 42 19.84 -12.20 8.06
N LEU A 43 19.10 -12.35 9.16
CA LEU A 43 18.53 -13.66 9.52
C LEU A 43 17.60 -14.23 8.44
N ARG A 44 16.84 -13.37 7.74
CA ARG A 44 15.82 -13.80 6.76
C ARG A 44 16.36 -13.91 5.34
N ASN A 45 17.31 -13.06 4.97
CA ASN A 45 17.72 -12.86 3.58
C ASN A 45 19.20 -13.18 3.32
N HIS A 46 19.97 -13.61 4.32
CA HIS A 46 21.35 -14.10 4.16
C HIS A 46 21.37 -15.61 3.85
N LEU A 47 20.73 -16.00 2.75
CA LEU A 47 20.52 -17.41 2.38
C LEU A 47 21.75 -18.09 1.76
N SER A 48 22.78 -17.33 1.42
CA SER A 48 24.00 -17.83 0.78
C SER A 48 25.25 -17.48 1.59
N ARG A 49 26.42 -17.95 1.12
CA ARG A 49 27.71 -17.71 1.78
C ARG A 49 28.05 -16.23 1.94
N ARG A 50 27.44 -15.33 1.16
CA ARG A 50 27.62 -13.87 1.24
C ARG A 50 26.28 -13.16 1.06
N TYR A 51 26.07 -12.08 1.81
CA TYR A 51 24.88 -11.25 1.64
C TYR A 51 24.79 -10.69 0.22
N ASN A 52 23.72 -11.02 -0.50
CA ASN A 52 23.44 -10.50 -1.83
C ASN A 52 22.16 -9.62 -1.78
N PRO A 53 22.27 -8.30 -2.03
CA PRO A 53 21.14 -7.37 -2.02
C PRO A 53 20.03 -7.72 -3.00
N ASP A 54 20.36 -8.21 -4.19
CA ASP A 54 19.40 -8.50 -5.26
C ASP A 54 18.55 -9.72 -4.88
N LEU A 55 19.19 -10.77 -4.35
CA LEU A 55 18.49 -11.94 -3.83
C LEU A 55 17.63 -11.59 -2.61
N ALA A 56 18.13 -10.73 -1.72
CA ALA A 56 17.39 -10.27 -0.55
C ALA A 56 16.15 -9.44 -0.90
N GLN A 57 16.26 -8.63 -1.96
CA GLN A 57 15.16 -7.86 -2.52
C GLN A 57 14.12 -8.81 -3.14
N GLY A 58 14.55 -9.72 -4.03
CA GLY A 58 13.68 -10.72 -4.65
C GLY A 58 12.92 -11.55 -3.63
N ALA A 59 13.60 -12.12 -2.63
CA ALA A 59 12.95 -12.89 -1.57
C ALA A 59 11.95 -12.06 -0.74
N THR A 60 12.17 -10.75 -0.61
CA THR A 60 11.23 -9.84 0.06
C THR A 60 10.01 -9.57 -0.81
N ASP A 61 10.20 -9.40 -2.12
CA ASP A 61 9.13 -9.20 -3.08
C ASP A 61 8.29 -10.47 -3.25
N ASP A 62 8.90 -11.66 -3.31
CA ASP A 62 8.20 -12.95 -3.30
C ASP A 62 7.33 -13.08 -2.04
N ARG A 63 7.90 -12.83 -0.86
CA ARG A 63 7.14 -12.83 0.40
C ARG A 63 5.98 -11.83 0.37
N ARG A 64 6.12 -10.71 -0.33
CA ARG A 64 5.04 -9.72 -0.49
C ARG A 64 3.96 -10.26 -1.44
N MET A 65 4.35 -10.81 -2.60
CA MET A 65 3.47 -11.39 -3.62
C MET A 65 2.66 -12.57 -3.06
N PHE A 66 3.28 -13.42 -2.25
CA PHE A 66 2.62 -14.58 -1.66
C PHE A 66 1.96 -14.31 -0.30
N SER A 67 2.01 -13.06 0.19
CA SER A 67 1.34 -12.71 1.44
C SER A 67 -0.18 -12.90 1.31
N ARG A 68 -0.85 -13.28 2.39
CA ARG A 68 -2.32 -13.44 2.42
C ARG A 68 -3.05 -12.18 1.92
N LYS A 69 -2.47 -10.99 2.17
CA LYS A 69 -3.00 -9.70 1.71
C LYS A 69 -2.89 -9.51 0.20
N ALA A 70 -1.86 -10.08 -0.44
CA ALA A 70 -1.71 -10.03 -1.89
C ALA A 70 -2.64 -11.03 -2.60
N ARG A 71 -3.04 -12.11 -1.94
CA ARG A 71 -3.98 -13.12 -2.45
C ARG A 71 -5.46 -12.82 -2.20
N VAL A 72 -5.81 -11.57 -1.90
CA VAL A 72 -7.22 -11.18 -1.66
C VAL A 72 -8.07 -11.36 -2.92
N ILE A 73 -7.49 -11.15 -4.10
CA ILE A 73 -8.16 -11.42 -5.38
C ILE A 73 -7.73 -12.81 -5.84
N THR A 74 -8.62 -13.77 -5.67
CA THR A 74 -8.52 -15.10 -6.29
C THR A 74 -9.00 -15.03 -7.73
N LEU A 75 -8.74 -16.07 -8.53
CA LEU A 75 -9.23 -16.17 -9.90
C LEU A 75 -10.76 -16.06 -9.98
N GLU A 76 -11.47 -16.61 -9.00
CA GLU A 76 -12.94 -16.51 -8.91
C GLU A 76 -13.40 -15.06 -8.71
N ILE A 77 -12.75 -14.34 -7.79
CA ILE A 77 -13.03 -12.93 -7.52
C ILE A 77 -12.67 -12.06 -8.73
N GLU A 78 -11.55 -12.34 -9.37
CA GLU A 78 -11.12 -11.66 -10.60
C GLU A 78 -12.16 -11.82 -11.71
N ASN A 79 -12.66 -13.04 -11.94
CA ASN A 79 -13.71 -13.28 -12.92
C ASN A 79 -14.99 -12.50 -12.62
N LEU A 80 -15.39 -12.38 -11.35
CA LEU A 80 -16.53 -11.54 -10.95
C LEU A 80 -16.26 -10.05 -11.21
N ILE A 81 -15.06 -9.56 -10.86
CA ILE A 81 -14.65 -8.17 -11.12
C ILE A 81 -14.73 -7.88 -12.63
N ILE A 82 -14.14 -8.75 -13.46
CA ILE A 82 -14.15 -8.61 -14.93
C ILE A 82 -15.58 -8.62 -15.46
N PHE A 83 -16.42 -9.54 -14.97
CA PHE A 83 -17.83 -9.61 -15.32
C PHE A 83 -18.51 -8.26 -15.06
N PHE A 84 -18.46 -7.76 -13.83
CA PHE A 84 -19.11 -6.49 -13.49
C PHE A 84 -18.50 -5.27 -14.19
N LEU A 85 -17.18 -5.24 -14.43
CA LEU A 85 -16.57 -4.18 -15.23
C LEU A 85 -17.11 -4.14 -16.66
N LYS A 86 -17.34 -5.31 -17.30
CA LYS A 86 -17.95 -5.39 -18.63
C LYS A 86 -19.38 -4.86 -18.67
N PHE A 87 -20.13 -4.97 -17.57
CA PHE A 87 -21.46 -4.36 -17.43
C PHE A 87 -21.43 -2.87 -17.03
N GLY A 88 -20.24 -2.26 -16.95
CA GLY A 88 -20.09 -0.84 -16.66
C GLY A 88 -20.23 -0.48 -15.17
N TYR A 89 -20.10 -1.45 -14.27
CA TYR A 89 -20.12 -1.17 -12.84
C TYR A 89 -18.81 -0.51 -12.39
N SER A 90 -18.91 0.52 -11.53
CA SER A 90 -17.72 1.13 -10.92
C SER A 90 -17.10 0.22 -9.85
N PRO A 91 -15.78 0.30 -9.58
CA PRO A 91 -15.14 -0.50 -8.53
C PRO A 91 -15.78 -0.37 -7.14
N VAL A 92 -16.36 0.79 -6.82
CA VAL A 92 -17.11 1.01 -5.57
C VAL A 92 -18.41 0.20 -5.55
N MET A 93 -19.10 0.11 -6.68
CA MET A 93 -20.33 -0.68 -6.82
C MET A 93 -20.03 -2.18 -6.82
N ILE A 94 -18.95 -2.60 -7.47
CA ILE A 94 -18.48 -4.00 -7.47
C ILE A 94 -18.23 -4.46 -6.02
N CYS A 95 -17.52 -3.65 -5.22
CA CYS A 95 -17.32 -3.91 -3.79
C CYS A 95 -18.65 -4.13 -3.03
N HIS A 96 -19.64 -3.26 -3.24
CA HIS A 96 -20.96 -3.43 -2.62
C HIS A 96 -21.65 -4.73 -3.06
N ILE A 97 -21.66 -5.03 -4.36
CA ILE A 97 -22.30 -6.25 -4.89
C ILE A 97 -21.62 -7.50 -4.33
N LEU A 98 -20.28 -7.54 -4.32
CA LEU A 98 -19.52 -8.68 -3.78
C LEU A 98 -19.82 -8.92 -2.30
N ARG A 99 -19.95 -7.84 -1.51
CA ARG A 99 -20.28 -7.94 -0.10
C ARG A 99 -21.69 -8.49 0.14
N HIS A 100 -22.68 -8.05 -0.62
CA HIS A 100 -24.09 -8.40 -0.38
C HIS A 100 -24.51 -9.72 -1.04
N SER A 101 -24.02 -9.99 -2.25
CA SER A 101 -24.44 -11.16 -3.04
C SER A 101 -23.52 -12.37 -2.86
N HIS A 102 -22.24 -12.15 -2.53
CA HIS A 102 -21.23 -13.22 -2.46
C HIS A 102 -20.57 -13.36 -1.09
N ASN A 103 -20.92 -12.53 -0.10
CA ASN A 103 -20.30 -12.48 1.22
C ASN A 103 -18.76 -12.29 1.18
N ILE A 104 -18.29 -11.54 0.17
CA ILE A 104 -16.87 -11.25 -0.06
C ILE A 104 -16.60 -9.79 0.27
N ASP A 105 -15.81 -9.53 1.31
CA ASP A 105 -15.44 -8.17 1.71
C ASP A 105 -14.08 -7.77 1.11
N ILE A 106 -14.13 -6.90 0.10
CA ILE A 106 -12.96 -6.38 -0.61
C ILE A 106 -13.05 -4.87 -0.64
N ALA A 107 -12.01 -4.18 -0.18
CA ALA A 107 -11.92 -2.73 -0.35
C ALA A 107 -11.87 -2.35 -1.83
N PHE A 108 -12.63 -1.34 -2.25
CA PHE A 108 -12.62 -0.84 -3.64
C PHE A 108 -11.21 -0.46 -4.12
N GLN A 109 -10.33 -0.01 -3.22
CA GLN A 109 -8.93 0.28 -3.54
C GLN A 109 -8.16 -0.97 -4.00
N THR A 110 -8.49 -2.15 -3.48
CA THR A 110 -7.90 -3.43 -3.91
C THR A 110 -8.26 -3.71 -5.37
N ILE A 111 -9.49 -3.43 -5.78
CA ILE A 111 -9.94 -3.56 -7.18
C ILE A 111 -9.18 -2.56 -8.06
N TYR A 112 -9.02 -1.30 -7.63
CA TYR A 112 -8.21 -0.32 -8.37
C TYR A 112 -6.74 -0.76 -8.52
N ASN A 113 -6.13 -1.24 -7.43
CA ASN A 113 -4.75 -1.70 -7.47
C ASN A 113 -4.58 -2.90 -8.43
N HIS A 114 -5.57 -3.79 -8.49
CA HIS A 114 -5.59 -4.91 -9.43
C HIS A 114 -5.69 -4.45 -10.88
N ILE A 115 -6.59 -3.52 -11.19
CA ILE A 115 -6.70 -2.92 -12.53
C ILE A 115 -5.39 -2.23 -12.94
N GLU A 116 -4.75 -1.50 -12.02
CA GLU A 116 -3.47 -0.85 -12.29
C GLU A 116 -2.33 -1.85 -12.48
N THR A 117 -2.34 -2.94 -11.70
CA THR A 117 -1.39 -4.04 -11.86
C THR A 117 -1.55 -4.68 -13.24
N ASP A 118 -2.77 -5.01 -13.67
CA ASP A 118 -3.09 -5.51 -15.01
C ASP A 118 -2.55 -4.56 -16.10
N ARG A 119 -2.81 -3.25 -15.96
CA ARG A 119 -2.30 -2.22 -16.89
C ARG A 119 -0.77 -2.20 -17.00
N ILE A 120 -0.05 -2.30 -15.88
CA ILE A 120 1.43 -2.34 -15.88
C ILE A 120 1.95 -3.59 -16.61
N HIS A 121 1.23 -4.71 -16.53
CA HIS A 121 1.57 -5.95 -17.24
C HIS A 121 1.04 -5.99 -18.69
N GLY A 122 0.51 -4.87 -19.21
CA GLY A 122 0.02 -4.76 -20.58
C GLY A 122 -1.42 -5.24 -20.80
N GLY A 123 -2.16 -5.46 -19.71
CA GLY A 123 -3.57 -5.81 -19.76
C GLY A 123 -4.50 -4.63 -20.05
N GLU A 124 -5.78 -4.93 -20.19
CA GLU A 124 -6.79 -4.03 -20.76
C GLU A 124 -7.98 -3.78 -19.82
N LEU A 125 -7.93 -4.23 -18.57
CA LEU A 125 -9.03 -4.06 -17.61
C LEU A 125 -9.37 -2.59 -17.37
N TYR A 126 -8.37 -1.71 -17.42
CA TYR A 126 -8.56 -0.27 -17.23
C TYR A 126 -9.45 0.36 -18.33
N LYS A 127 -9.52 -0.24 -19.53
CA LYS A 127 -10.39 0.24 -20.62
C LYS A 127 -11.88 -0.01 -20.35
N LEU A 128 -12.19 -0.99 -19.49
CA LEU A 128 -13.55 -1.34 -19.10
C LEU A 128 -14.14 -0.41 -18.03
N LEU A 129 -13.33 0.48 -17.46
CA LEU A 129 -13.81 1.42 -16.45
C LEU A 129 -14.83 2.40 -17.06
N PRO A 130 -16.01 2.56 -16.45
CA PRO A 130 -17.12 3.34 -17.01
C PRO A 130 -16.87 4.85 -17.09
N PHE A 131 -15.76 5.36 -16.56
CA PHE A 131 -15.44 6.80 -16.56
C PHE A 131 -14.03 7.10 -17.09
N LYS A 132 -13.97 7.62 -18.31
CA LYS A 132 -12.81 8.37 -18.83
C LYS A 132 -12.97 9.83 -18.41
N GLY A 133 -12.54 10.15 -17.19
CA GLY A 133 -12.33 11.50 -16.66
C GLY A 133 -13.30 12.62 -17.07
N ARG A 134 -14.26 12.96 -16.20
CA ARG A 134 -14.46 14.38 -15.89
C ARG A 134 -13.61 14.66 -14.66
N ALA A 135 -12.71 15.64 -14.75
CA ALA A 135 -11.97 16.11 -13.59
C ALA A 135 -12.96 16.40 -12.46
N ARG A 136 -12.81 15.72 -11.32
CA ARG A 136 -13.57 16.04 -10.12
C ARG A 136 -13.37 17.54 -9.87
N ARG A 137 -14.45 18.33 -9.84
CA ARG A 137 -14.41 19.60 -9.10
C ARG A 137 -14.05 19.23 -7.67
N SER A 138 -12.83 19.59 -7.28
CA SER A 138 -12.25 19.26 -5.99
C SER A 138 -12.99 20.04 -4.90
N GLU A 139 -13.86 19.35 -4.16
CA GLU A 139 -14.20 19.70 -2.78
C GLU A 139 -13.95 18.49 -1.87
N TYR A 140 -12.82 17.82 -2.09
CA TYR A 140 -12.23 16.92 -1.11
C TYR A 140 -10.74 17.22 -1.13
N HIS A 141 -10.30 17.98 -0.12
CA HIS A 141 -8.91 18.32 0.09
C HIS A 141 -8.15 17.04 0.46
N TYR A 142 -7.67 16.30 -0.55
CA TYR A 142 -6.79 15.15 -0.36
C TYR A 142 -5.47 15.68 0.23
N ARG A 143 -5.27 15.48 1.54
CA ARG A 143 -3.97 15.70 2.19
C ARG A 143 -3.16 14.40 2.11
N PRO A 144 -2.13 14.31 1.26
CA PRO A 144 -1.21 13.18 1.32
C PRO A 144 -0.49 13.19 2.69
N TRP A 145 -0.28 12.00 3.26
CA TRP A 145 0.19 11.74 4.63
C TRP A 145 1.64 12.15 4.94
N ASN A 146 2.19 13.11 4.20
CA ASN A 146 3.60 13.46 4.25
C ASN A 146 3.79 14.92 3.87
N THR A 147 3.36 15.81 4.77
CA THR A 147 3.92 17.17 4.87
C THR A 147 3.91 17.59 6.33
N VAL A 148 4.79 16.96 7.12
CA VAL A 148 5.33 17.62 8.30
C VAL A 148 6.58 18.34 7.84
N LEU A 149 6.45 19.62 7.51
CA LEU A 149 7.56 20.56 7.58
C LEU A 149 7.18 21.61 8.62
N LEU A 150 7.80 21.45 9.79
CA LEU A 150 8.44 22.50 10.57
C LEU A 150 7.70 23.86 10.61
N GLN A 151 7.04 24.15 11.73
CA GLN A 151 7.43 25.17 12.71
C GLN A 151 6.24 25.54 13.59
N GLY A 152 6.47 25.65 14.90
CA GLY A 152 5.74 26.59 15.76
C GLY A 152 4.52 26.05 16.51
N ASN A 153 4.65 26.11 17.83
CA ASN A 153 3.68 26.05 18.92
C ASN A 153 2.29 26.70 18.68
N ILE A 154 1.39 26.48 19.67
CA ILE A 154 0.05 27.07 19.94
C ILE A 154 -1.10 26.17 19.39
N SER A 155 -2.24 25.90 20.04
CA SER A 155 -2.80 25.98 21.40
C SER A 155 -4.15 25.21 21.33
N THR A 156 -4.76 24.99 22.49
CA THR A 156 -6.01 24.28 22.79
C THR A 156 -7.25 24.65 21.95
N ASN A 157 -8.20 23.70 21.92
CA ASN A 157 -9.65 23.78 21.57
C ASN A 157 -10.06 23.26 20.18
N ALA A 158 -10.46 21.99 20.15
CA ALA A 158 -11.52 21.53 19.26
C ALA A 158 -12.86 22.07 19.77
N PRO A 159 -13.77 22.53 18.89
CA PRO A 159 -15.14 22.08 19.10
C PRO A 159 -16.06 21.95 17.87
N TYR A 160 -17.14 21.21 18.10
CA TYR A 160 -18.48 21.20 17.45
C TYR A 160 -18.71 20.41 16.14
N LEU A 161 -19.39 19.27 16.32
CA LEU A 161 -20.35 18.67 15.38
C LEU A 161 -21.70 19.42 15.49
N PRO A 162 -22.40 19.76 14.39
CA PRO A 162 -23.73 20.37 14.48
C PRO A 162 -24.85 19.31 14.53
N THR A 163 -25.70 19.45 15.54
CA THR A 163 -27.01 18.81 15.74
C THR A 163 -28.02 19.31 14.71
N VAL A 164 -28.73 18.41 14.01
CA VAL A 164 -29.82 18.75 13.10
C VAL A 164 -31.10 18.93 13.92
N VAL A 165 -31.63 20.16 13.98
CA VAL A 165 -32.96 20.48 14.52
C VAL A 165 -33.93 20.58 13.33
N ALA A 166 -35.00 19.77 13.39
CA ALA A 166 -36.13 19.84 12.48
C ALA A 166 -36.97 21.10 12.75
N GLY A 167 -37.32 21.83 11.71
CA GLY A 167 -38.21 22.99 11.75
C GLY A 167 -39.25 22.92 10.64
N LEU A 168 -40.51 22.82 11.05
CA LEU A 168 -41.72 22.96 10.25
C LEU A 168 -41.84 24.39 9.69
N GLY A 169 -42.40 24.52 8.49
CA GLY A 169 -42.83 25.77 7.88
C GLY A 169 -44.18 25.57 7.18
N PRO A 170 -44.85 26.66 6.81
CA PRO A 170 -46.10 27.15 7.42
C PRO A 170 -47.37 26.41 7.01
#